data_AF-A0A7V3FTJ5-F1
#
_entry.id   AF-A0A7V3FTJ5-F1
#
_cell.length_a   1.000
_cell.length_b   1.000
_cell.length_c   1.000
_cell.angle_alpha   90.00
_cell.angle_beta   90.00
_cell.angle_gamma   90.00
#
_symmetry.space_group_name_H-M   'P 1'
#
loop_
_entity.id
_entity.type
_entity.pdbx_description
1 polymer ?
#
loop_
_entity_poly.entity_id
_entity_poly.type
_entity_poly.pdbx_seq_one_letter_code
_entity_poly.pdbx_strand_id
1 'polypeptide(L)'
;MPAFTLVIYPFIMMALSTIPAYLTKSTTIVNPKFQNLVMALALSSISFTLVKLETTQELHTQWKKNPIVYADRIFYLKWKRTCKYIKSLKLDKSYVVFNCNEFRHISFMFYTDNLGMWGYPDAYTLTTLKSQNKKVAVINDGHLPPFCLNNKDILILHVPS
;
A
#
# COMPACT_ATOMS: atom_id res chain seq x y z
N MET A 1 -6.53 -2.93 -10.42
CA MET A 1 -7.61 -2.45 -11.32
C MET A 1 -8.92 -2.52 -10.57
N PRO A 2 -9.43 -1.39 -10.05
CA PRO A 2 -10.75 -1.32 -9.38
C PRO A 2 -11.90 -1.79 -10.28
N ALA A 3 -11.71 -1.71 -11.60
CA ALA A 3 -12.67 -2.11 -12.62
C ALA A 3 -13.13 -3.57 -12.49
N PHE A 4 -12.23 -4.52 -12.17
CA PHE A 4 -12.61 -5.93 -12.01
C PHE A 4 -13.59 -6.12 -10.85
N THR A 5 -13.29 -5.49 -9.71
CA THR A 5 -14.16 -5.51 -8.53
C THR A 5 -15.51 -4.85 -8.87
N LEU A 6 -15.51 -3.71 -9.56
CA LEU A 6 -16.75 -3.04 -9.98
C LEU A 6 -17.60 -3.85 -10.97
N VAL A 7 -16.98 -4.67 -11.83
CA VAL A 7 -17.70 -5.45 -12.85
C VAL A 7 -18.30 -6.73 -12.26
N ILE A 8 -17.61 -7.42 -11.35
CA ILE A 8 -18.06 -8.70 -10.80
C ILE A 8 -18.96 -8.54 -9.58
N TYR A 9 -18.75 -7.46 -8.83
CA TYR A 9 -19.48 -7.20 -7.60
C TYR A 9 -21.02 -7.14 -7.77
N PRO A 10 -21.58 -6.52 -8.83
CA PRO A 10 -23.03 -6.54 -9.06
C PRO A 10 -23.61 -7.96 -9.17
N PHE A 11 -22.88 -8.91 -9.78
CA PHE A 11 -23.34 -10.30 -9.93
C PHE A 11 -23.33 -11.05 -8.59
N ILE A 12 -22.27 -10.86 -7.79
CA ILE A 12 -22.19 -11.42 -6.44
C ILE A 12 -23.30 -10.84 -5.55
N MET A 13 -23.58 -9.55 -5.67
CA MET A 13 -24.64 -8.86 -4.93
C MET A 13 -26.03 -9.32 -5.36
N MET A 14 -26.27 -9.54 -6.66
CA MET A 14 -27.49 -10.17 -7.15
C MET A 14 -27.67 -11.57 -6.57
N ALA A 15 -26.62 -12.41 -6.59
CA ALA A 15 -26.68 -13.74 -5.99
C ALA A 15 -26.98 -13.70 -4.47
N LEU A 16 -26.30 -12.83 -3.72
CA LEU A 16 -26.54 -12.64 -2.28
C LEU A 16 -27.95 -12.12 -1.99
N SER A 17 -28.50 -11.27 -2.85
CA SER A 17 -29.85 -10.72 -2.67
C SER A 17 -30.96 -11.78 -2.78
N THR A 18 -30.68 -12.94 -3.40
CA THR A 18 -31.64 -14.04 -3.48
C THR A 18 -31.87 -14.74 -2.13
N ILE A 19 -30.88 -14.73 -1.24
CA ILE A 19 -30.95 -15.43 0.06
C ILE A 19 -32.00 -14.75 0.98
N PRO A 20 -31.99 -13.43 1.20
CA PRO A 20 -33.04 -12.76 1.96
C PRO A 20 -34.41 -12.81 1.29
N ALA A 21 -34.47 -12.74 -0.04
CA ALA A 21 -35.73 -12.86 -0.79
C ALA A 21 -36.39 -14.25 -0.56
N TYR A 22 -35.58 -15.30 -0.43
CA TYR A 22 -36.07 -16.63 -0.09
C TYR A 22 -36.49 -16.74 1.39
N LEU A 23 -35.69 -16.21 2.31
CA LEU A 23 -35.97 -16.25 3.75
C LEU A 23 -37.23 -15.47 4.14
N THR A 24 -37.47 -14.33 3.49
CA THR A 24 -38.64 -13.49 3.79
C THR A 24 -39.93 -13.98 3.14
N LYS A 25 -39.86 -14.93 2.20
CA LYS A 25 -41.03 -15.62 1.64
C LYS A 25 -41.81 -16.42 2.70
N SER A 26 -41.15 -16.75 3.82
CA SER A 26 -41.73 -17.46 4.97
C SER A 26 -42.30 -16.52 6.05
N THR A 27 -42.11 -15.21 5.94
CA THR A 27 -42.53 -14.25 6.98
C THR A 27 -43.66 -13.36 6.49
N THR A 28 -44.82 -13.44 7.15
CA THR A 28 -45.99 -12.58 6.94
C THR A 28 -45.74 -11.18 7.51
N ILE A 29 -44.96 -10.37 6.80
CA ILE A 29 -44.72 -8.96 7.19
C ILE A 29 -45.77 -8.06 6.50
N VAL A 30 -46.33 -7.13 7.27
CA VAL A 30 -47.56 -6.36 6.96
C VAL A 30 -47.36 -5.31 5.85
N ASN A 31 -46.12 -4.92 5.53
CA ASN A 31 -45.85 -3.93 4.48
C ASN A 31 -44.63 -4.29 3.60
N PRO A 32 -44.86 -4.66 2.33
CA PRO A 32 -43.79 -5.12 1.43
C PRO A 32 -42.76 -4.00 1.11
N LYS A 33 -43.16 -2.72 1.14
CA LYS A 33 -42.24 -1.61 0.87
C LYS A 33 -41.23 -1.42 2.01
N PHE A 34 -41.69 -1.55 3.25
CA PHE A 34 -40.83 -1.43 4.43
C PHE A 34 -39.86 -2.60 4.53
N GLN A 35 -40.33 -3.82 4.24
CA GLN A 35 -39.48 -5.01 4.15
C GLN A 35 -38.35 -4.84 3.13
N ASN A 36 -38.67 -4.37 1.91
CA ASN A 36 -37.66 -4.14 0.88
C ASN A 36 -36.61 -3.11 1.31
N LEU A 37 -37.02 -2.05 2.00
CA LEU A 37 -36.09 -1.02 2.50
C LEU A 37 -35.14 -1.59 3.57
N VAL A 38 -35.69 -2.27 4.58
CA VAL A 38 -34.90 -2.91 5.66
C VAL A 38 -33.95 -3.94 5.07
N MET A 39 -34.41 -4.72 4.08
CA MET A 39 -33.60 -5.73 3.42
C MET A 39 -32.48 -5.12 2.57
N ALA A 40 -32.75 -4.01 1.86
CA ALA A 40 -31.74 -3.28 1.11
C ALA A 40 -30.66 -2.68 2.04
N LEU A 41 -31.05 -2.14 3.19
CA LEU A 41 -30.11 -1.62 4.20
C LEU A 41 -29.27 -2.73 4.83
N ALA A 42 -29.90 -3.84 5.21
CA ALA A 42 -29.21 -5.00 5.78
C ALA A 42 -28.20 -5.59 4.79
N LEU A 43 -28.61 -5.82 3.54
CA LEU A 43 -27.73 -6.28 2.48
C LEU A 43 -26.58 -5.30 2.25
N SER A 44 -26.86 -4.00 2.13
CA SER A 44 -25.80 -2.99 1.92
C SER A 44 -24.77 -2.98 3.06
N SER A 45 -25.21 -3.14 4.31
CA SER A 45 -24.33 -3.22 5.47
C SER A 45 -23.48 -4.51 5.49
N ILE A 46 -24.10 -5.66 5.19
CA ILE A 46 -23.39 -6.95 5.07
C ILE A 46 -22.34 -6.87 3.96
N SER A 47 -22.72 -6.30 2.82
CA SER A 47 -21.85 -6.11 1.67
C SER A 47 -20.68 -5.17 1.99
N PHE A 48 -20.93 -4.05 2.68
CA PHE A 48 -19.88 -3.13 3.10
C PHE A 48 -18.89 -3.80 4.08
N THR A 49 -19.38 -4.63 5.00
CA THR A 49 -18.52 -5.31 6.00
C THR A 49 -17.76 -6.51 5.44
N LEU A 50 -18.33 -7.27 4.50
CA LEU A 50 -17.70 -8.44 3.89
C LEU A 50 -16.69 -8.06 2.79
N VAL A 51 -16.86 -6.90 2.15
CA VAL A 51 -15.96 -6.44 1.10
C VAL A 51 -14.70 -5.85 1.70
N LYS A 52 -13.73 -6.73 1.96
CA LYS A 52 -12.34 -6.32 2.17
C LYS A 52 -11.71 -5.99 0.82
N LEU A 53 -11.97 -4.79 0.32
CA LEU A 53 -11.45 -4.27 -0.95
C LEU A 53 -9.95 -4.53 -1.12
N GLU A 54 -9.16 -4.32 -0.07
CA GLU A 54 -7.72 -4.57 -0.08
C GLU A 54 -7.39 -6.05 -0.36
N THR A 55 -8.04 -6.97 0.34
CA THR A 55 -7.81 -8.42 0.20
C THR A 55 -8.29 -8.94 -1.16
N THR A 56 -9.47 -8.50 -1.61
CA THR A 56 -10.00 -8.87 -2.94
C THR A 56 -9.08 -8.36 -4.05
N GLN A 57 -8.57 -7.14 -3.88
CA GLN A 57 -7.62 -6.56 -4.82
C GLN A 57 -6.29 -7.30 -4.80
N GLU A 58 -5.78 -7.76 -3.66
CA GLU A 58 -4.58 -8.60 -3.56
C GLU A 58 -4.76 -9.95 -4.26
N LEU A 59 -5.83 -10.69 -3.93
CA LEU A 59 -6.11 -12.02 -4.49
C LEU A 59 -6.28 -11.99 -6.01
N HIS A 60 -7.06 -11.04 -6.53
CA HIS A 60 -7.25 -10.88 -7.98
C HIS A 60 -5.92 -10.60 -8.71
N THR A 61 -4.98 -9.96 -8.03
CA THR A 61 -3.68 -9.60 -8.62
C THR A 61 -2.73 -10.78 -8.67
N GLN A 62 -2.79 -11.65 -7.67
CA GLN A 62 -1.91 -12.82 -7.58
C GLN A 62 -2.42 -14.01 -8.41
N TRP A 63 -3.66 -13.96 -8.92
CA TRP A 63 -4.29 -15.07 -9.64
C TRP A 63 -3.49 -15.49 -10.90
N LYS A 64 -2.94 -14.55 -11.67
CA LYS A 64 -2.04 -14.89 -12.79
C LYS A 64 -0.59 -14.65 -12.37
N LYS A 65 0.13 -15.73 -12.05
CA LYS A 65 1.59 -15.77 -11.82
C LYS A 65 2.41 -15.48 -13.10
N ASN A 66 2.03 -14.48 -13.90
CA ASN A 66 2.87 -14.06 -15.01
C ASN A 66 3.78 -12.91 -14.53
N PRO A 67 5.06 -13.16 -14.25
CA PRO A 67 5.96 -12.20 -13.61
C PRO A 67 6.16 -10.93 -14.45
N ILE A 68 6.02 -11.01 -15.77
CA ILE A 68 6.25 -9.89 -16.68
C ILE A 68 5.10 -8.86 -16.61
N VAL A 69 3.86 -9.31 -16.41
CA VAL A 69 2.67 -8.41 -16.41
C VAL A 69 2.45 -7.73 -15.05
N TYR A 70 3.01 -8.29 -13.96
CA TYR A 70 2.78 -7.81 -12.59
C TYR A 70 4.03 -7.34 -11.85
N ALA A 71 5.21 -7.33 -12.49
CA ALA A 71 6.45 -6.81 -11.91
C ALA A 71 6.27 -5.39 -11.33
N ASP A 72 5.65 -4.50 -12.10
CA ASP A 72 5.37 -3.12 -11.69
C ASP A 72 4.50 -3.02 -10.43
N ARG A 73 3.63 -4.01 -10.22
CA ARG A 73 2.68 -4.00 -9.11
C ARG A 73 3.25 -4.64 -7.84
N ILE A 74 4.03 -5.69 -7.97
CA ILE A 74 4.83 -6.23 -6.85
C ILE A 74 5.78 -5.16 -6.34
N PHE A 75 6.44 -4.46 -7.28
CA PHE A 75 7.26 -3.30 -6.99
C PHE A 75 6.48 -2.19 -6.27
N TYR A 76 5.28 -1.85 -6.75
CA TYR A 76 4.43 -0.85 -6.09
C TYR A 76 4.03 -1.25 -4.65
N LEU A 77 3.71 -2.53 -4.41
CA LEU A 77 3.39 -3.02 -3.07
C LEU A 77 4.62 -2.98 -2.14
N LYS A 78 5.79 -3.39 -2.64
CA LYS A 78 7.07 -3.27 -1.91
C LYS A 78 7.34 -1.80 -1.56
N TRP A 79 7.24 -0.90 -2.53
CA TRP A 79 7.39 0.55 -2.33
C TRP A 79 6.46 1.11 -1.26
N LYS A 80 5.16 0.75 -1.29
CA LYS A 80 4.18 1.22 -0.29
C LYS A 80 4.54 0.73 1.11
N ARG A 81 4.99 -0.52 1.26
CA ARG A 81 5.48 -1.07 2.54
C ARG A 81 6.71 -0.33 3.03
N THR A 82 7.70 -0.10 2.15
CA THR A 82 8.91 0.67 2.47
C THR A 82 8.59 2.06 2.96
N CYS A 83 7.75 2.81 2.22
CA CYS A 83 7.36 4.17 2.63
C CYS A 83 6.62 4.17 3.97
N LYS A 84 5.72 3.20 4.20
CA LYS A 84 5.01 3.06 5.47
C LYS A 84 5.97 2.76 6.63
N TYR A 85 6.93 1.87 6.42
CA TYR A 85 7.96 1.54 7.40
C TYR A 85 8.81 2.77 7.73
N ILE A 86 9.35 3.46 6.72
CA ILE A 86 10.18 4.64 6.93
C ILE A 86 9.40 5.76 7.64
N LYS A 87 8.14 5.97 7.25
CA LYS A 87 7.26 6.91 7.96
C LYS A 87 7.07 6.51 9.43
N SER A 88 6.98 5.21 9.73
CA SER A 88 6.83 4.72 11.10
C SER A 88 8.08 4.92 11.96
N LEU A 89 9.27 5.04 11.36
CA LEU A 89 10.51 5.34 12.06
C LEU A 89 10.56 6.78 12.60
N LYS A 90 9.63 7.65 12.17
CA LYS A 90 9.55 9.06 12.59
C LYS A 90 10.90 9.77 12.50
N LEU A 91 11.60 9.57 11.37
CA LEU A 91 12.85 10.26 11.11
C LEU A 91 12.62 11.77 11.12
N ASP A 92 13.53 12.51 11.75
CA ASP A 92 13.49 13.97 11.70
C ASP A 92 13.69 14.46 10.25
N LYS A 93 13.12 15.63 9.91
CA LYS A 93 13.23 16.29 8.60
C LYS A 93 14.67 16.71 8.27
N SER A 94 15.60 16.62 9.23
CA SER A 94 17.02 16.77 8.98
C SER A 94 17.60 15.62 8.14
N TYR A 95 16.94 14.46 8.08
CA TYR A 95 17.42 13.29 7.33
C TYR A 95 17.14 13.39 5.83
N VAL A 96 18.18 13.13 5.05
CA VAL A 96 18.10 12.85 3.62
C VAL A 96 18.30 11.34 3.42
N VAL A 97 17.35 10.69 2.77
CA VAL A 97 17.30 9.25 2.56
C VAL A 97 17.79 8.91 1.16
N PHE A 98 18.85 8.13 1.05
CA PHE A 98 19.47 7.66 -0.18
C PHE A 98 19.05 6.24 -0.53
N ASN A 99 19.42 5.82 -1.73
CA ASN A 99 19.02 4.56 -2.37
C ASN A 99 17.50 4.42 -2.54
N CYS A 100 16.83 5.52 -2.91
CA CYS A 100 15.40 5.51 -3.23
C CYS A 100 15.12 5.04 -4.67
N ASN A 101 16.02 4.24 -5.26
CA ASN A 101 16.02 3.85 -6.67
C ASN A 101 14.78 3.07 -7.05
N GLU A 102 14.42 2.12 -6.20
CA GLU A 102 13.22 1.31 -6.34
C GLU A 102 11.93 2.10 -6.07
N PHE A 103 12.01 3.39 -5.74
CA PHE A 103 10.90 4.06 -5.06
C PHE A 103 10.47 5.35 -5.74
N ARG A 104 11.05 5.66 -6.91
CA ARG A 104 10.90 6.95 -7.63
C ARG A 104 11.04 8.09 -6.62
N HIS A 105 12.27 8.44 -6.27
CA HIS A 105 12.65 9.44 -5.24
C HIS A 105 11.68 10.61 -5.00
N ILE A 106 11.04 11.18 -6.04
CA ILE A 106 9.95 12.17 -5.91
C ILE A 106 8.74 11.63 -5.14
N SER A 107 8.20 10.48 -5.54
CA SER A 107 7.10 9.80 -4.85
C SER A 107 7.45 9.49 -3.40
N PHE A 108 8.69 9.15 -3.08
CA PHE A 108 9.10 8.91 -1.70
C PHE A 108 8.90 10.14 -0.79
N MET A 109 9.22 11.34 -1.29
CA MET A 109 9.09 12.59 -0.54
C MET A 109 7.64 12.89 -0.15
N PHE A 110 6.69 12.55 -1.03
CA PHE A 110 5.25 12.74 -0.75
C PHE A 110 4.72 11.85 0.38
N TYR A 111 5.37 10.72 0.68
CA TYR A 111 4.83 9.73 1.62
C TYR A 111 5.56 9.71 2.97
N THR A 112 6.81 10.18 3.03
CA THR A 112 7.68 10.05 4.22
C THR A 112 8.08 11.36 4.88
N ASP A 113 7.75 12.51 4.31
CA ASP A 113 8.16 13.86 4.78
C ASP A 113 9.69 14.10 4.80
N ASN A 114 10.49 13.13 4.32
CA ASN A 114 11.94 13.21 4.17
C ASN A 114 12.35 13.41 2.71
N LEU A 115 13.49 14.07 2.50
CA LEU A 115 14.08 14.18 1.17
C LEU A 115 14.60 12.80 0.73
N GLY A 116 14.15 12.33 -0.44
CA GLY A 116 14.61 11.09 -1.06
C GLY A 116 15.58 11.37 -2.20
N MET A 117 16.72 10.68 -2.23
CA MET A 117 17.73 10.79 -3.27
C MET A 117 17.93 9.44 -3.98
N TRP A 118 18.21 9.53 -5.27
CA TRP A 118 18.64 8.40 -6.06
C TRP A 118 20.12 8.08 -5.80
N GLY A 119 20.47 6.80 -5.83
CA GLY A 119 21.82 6.30 -5.66
C GLY A 119 22.33 6.34 -4.22
N TYR A 120 23.61 6.02 -4.08
CA TYR A 120 24.36 6.13 -2.83
C TYR A 120 25.03 7.51 -2.74
N PRO A 121 25.17 8.08 -1.54
CA PRO A 121 25.84 9.37 -1.38
C PRO A 121 27.33 9.25 -1.68
N ASP A 122 27.93 10.21 -2.38
CA ASP A 122 29.39 10.29 -2.49
C ASP A 122 30.00 11.15 -1.36
N ALA A 123 31.34 11.15 -1.24
CA ALA A 123 32.03 11.89 -0.19
C ALA A 123 31.76 13.40 -0.23
N TYR A 124 31.62 13.96 -1.44
CA TYR A 124 31.31 15.38 -1.63
C TYR A 124 29.89 15.72 -1.13
N THR A 125 28.92 14.88 -1.46
CA THR A 125 27.52 14.98 -1.03
C THR A 125 27.42 14.85 0.48
N LEU A 126 28.12 13.89 1.09
CA LEU A 126 28.16 13.75 2.55
C LEU A 126 28.69 15.02 3.22
N THR A 127 29.78 15.59 2.70
CA THR A 127 30.38 16.81 3.24
C THR A 127 29.43 18.01 3.11
N THR A 128 28.77 18.14 1.96
CA THR A 128 27.80 19.20 1.69
C THR A 128 26.55 19.08 2.58
N LEU A 129 26.02 17.88 2.75
CA LEU A 129 24.88 17.65 3.64
C LEU A 129 25.25 17.93 5.10
N LYS A 130 26.46 17.55 5.52
CA LYS A 130 26.96 17.83 6.86
C LYS A 130 27.09 19.32 7.13
N SER A 131 27.58 20.11 6.17
CA SER A 131 27.67 21.58 6.30
C SER A 131 26.30 22.26 6.34
N GLN A 132 25.26 21.62 5.78
CA GLN A 132 23.88 22.06 5.86
C GLN A 132 23.13 21.55 7.10
N ASN A 133 23.83 20.96 8.08
CA ASN A 133 23.24 20.31 9.26
C ASN A 133 22.20 19.23 8.90
N LYS A 134 22.41 18.54 7.76
CA LYS A 134 21.59 17.39 7.34
C LYS A 134 22.26 16.09 7.76
N LYS A 135 21.42 15.13 8.12
CA LYS A 135 21.79 13.76 8.46
C LYS A 135 21.54 12.87 7.26
N VAL A 136 22.29 11.78 7.15
CA VAL A 136 22.21 10.88 6.00
C VAL A 136 21.68 9.53 6.45
N ALA A 137 20.68 9.04 5.75
CA ALA A 137 20.20 7.67 5.89
C ALA A 137 20.25 6.97 4.52
N VAL A 138 20.49 5.67 4.48
CA VAL A 138 20.54 4.88 3.25
C VAL A 138 19.65 3.64 3.42
N ILE A 139 18.79 3.38 2.43
CA ILE A 139 17.99 2.14 2.39
C ILE A 139 18.89 0.97 2.03
N ASN A 140 18.90 -0.07 2.87
CA ASN A 140 19.65 -1.29 2.64
C ASN A 140 18.86 -2.22 1.70
N ASP A 141 19.43 -2.47 0.53
CA ASP A 141 18.92 -3.41 -0.49
C ASP A 141 19.71 -4.73 -0.52
N GLY A 142 20.66 -4.93 0.40
CA GLY A 142 21.58 -6.06 0.44
C GLY A 142 22.88 -5.84 -0.34
N HIS A 143 23.00 -4.73 -1.09
CA HIS A 143 24.15 -4.41 -1.93
C HIS A 143 24.75 -3.03 -1.61
N LEU A 144 24.86 -2.72 -0.31
CA LEU A 144 25.46 -1.47 0.15
C LEU A 144 26.97 -1.42 -0.15
N PRO A 145 27.47 -0.30 -0.71
CA PRO A 145 28.90 -0.09 -0.87
C PRO A 145 29.64 -0.11 0.49
N PRO A 146 30.90 -0.57 0.53
CA PRO A 146 31.68 -0.63 1.78
C PRO A 146 31.79 0.71 2.51
N PHE A 147 31.82 1.82 1.78
CA PHE A 147 31.90 3.15 2.40
C PHE A 147 30.63 3.50 3.20
N CYS A 148 29.45 3.02 2.78
CA CYS A 148 28.21 3.21 3.53
C CYS A 148 28.20 2.40 4.83
N LEU A 149 28.75 1.17 4.77
CA LEU A 149 28.80 0.26 5.92
C LEU A 149 29.78 0.72 6.99
N ASN A 150 30.91 1.31 6.58
CA ASN A 150 31.98 1.70 7.48
C ASN A 150 31.82 3.11 8.06
N ASN A 151 30.92 3.93 7.51
CA ASN A 151 30.73 5.31 7.95
C ASN A 151 29.65 5.43 9.02
N LYS A 152 30.05 5.75 10.26
CA LYS A 152 29.16 5.91 11.41
C LYS A 152 28.19 7.11 11.29
N ASP A 153 28.48 8.06 10.41
CA ASP A 153 27.61 9.22 10.17
C ASP A 153 26.38 8.87 9.29
N ILE A 154 26.32 7.63 8.76
CA ILE A 154 25.25 7.15 7.89
C ILE A 154 24.34 6.18 8.66
N LEU A 155 23.05 6.50 8.72
CA LEU A 155 22.03 5.60 9.27
C LEU A 155 21.60 4.57 8.22
N ILE A 156 21.80 3.28 8.50
CA ILE A 156 21.36 2.20 7.61
C ILE A 156 19.93 1.80 7.95
N LEU A 157 19.03 1.85 6.97
CA LEU A 157 17.62 1.49 7.13
C LEU A 157 17.38 0.08 6.60
N HIS A 158 17.08 -0.86 7.50
CA HIS A 158 16.75 -2.24 7.16
C HIS A 158 15.24 -2.38 6.94
N VAL A 159 14.83 -2.36 5.67
CA VAL A 159 13.41 -2.47 5.32
C VAL A 159 13.02 -3.96 5.32
N PRO A 160 11.96 -4.36 6.04
CA PRO A 160 11.48 -5.74 6.01
C PRO A 160 10.98 -6.11 4.60
N SER A 161 11.42 -7.28 4.12
CA SER A 161 11.01 -7.87 2.82
C SER A 161 9.55 -8.31 2.80
#